data_AF-A0A1L9S8N9-F1
#
_entry.id   AF-A0A1L9S8N9-F1
#
_cell.length_a   1.000
_cell.length_b   1.000
_cell.length_c   1.000
_cell.angle_alpha   90.00
_cell.angle_beta   90.00
_cell.angle_gamma   90.00
#
_symmetry.space_group_name_H-M   'P 1'
#
loop_
_entity.id
_entity.type
_entity.pdbx_description
1 polymer ?
#
loop_
_entity_poly.entity_id
_entity_poly.type
_entity_poly.pdbx_seq_one_letter_code
_entity_poly.pdbx_strand_id
1 'polypeptide(L)'
;MSSSTSRTSNIGAGKSRYKFVEDVEDLERYCPGGYHPLKIGDDLDNGRYRVVDKLGFGGYSTIWLARDVQQGRYVAVKVITADSSTCTPEARLMRSLWSMDSSKAPGREIIPRLIDEFWITGPNGQHKCIVTPPARMSLFDAKEASTYGLFQLNVARSIVAQLIRGVAFLHSQNIIHGDLHLGNILVQFPESIDHYSTAELYSTFGEPEAEAVVPLDNGRPLCDGVPTQVFIPGWFGVGSDEIALGEEKVVLSDFGESFNPHQTPRFASKTLPLLQPPEARFSDLPLSFPSDIWTLACTIWEIFGQRPLFEAFRPTADRVTAEQVETLGILPPEWWEKWHCRREWYEDCDLDLKPKMSGGVRRDWDRRFEYSIQKPRAEAGLEAMTEEEKEALETMLRSMLTFLPEERATAQQILNSAWMKLAQG
;
A
#
# COMPACT_ATOMS: atom_id res chain seq x y z
N MET A 1 -26.64 33.37 8.16
CA MET A 1 -27.33 32.14 8.62
C MET A 1 -27.26 31.10 7.52
N SER A 2 -26.27 30.21 7.59
CA SER A 2 -26.24 28.92 6.89
C SER A 2 -25.05 28.15 7.46
N SER A 3 -25.31 27.40 8.53
CA SER A 3 -24.32 26.55 9.20
C SER A 3 -24.00 25.35 8.32
N SER A 4 -22.76 25.29 7.80
CA SER A 4 -22.22 24.09 7.17
C SER A 4 -21.93 23.06 8.25
N THR A 5 -22.79 22.05 8.37
CA THR A 5 -22.56 20.88 9.21
C THR A 5 -21.44 20.04 8.62
N SER A 6 -20.23 20.24 9.15
CA SER A 6 -19.14 19.26 9.11
C SER A 6 -19.65 17.93 9.67
N ARG A 7 -19.74 16.89 8.83
CA ARG A 7 -19.87 15.50 9.31
C ARG A 7 -18.48 14.97 9.62
N THR A 8 -17.87 15.50 10.67
CA THR A 8 -16.92 14.73 11.46
C THR A 8 -17.71 13.61 12.13
N SER A 9 -17.43 12.37 11.76
CA SER A 9 -17.87 11.19 12.51
C SER A 9 -17.35 11.33 13.93
N ASN A 10 -18.22 11.82 14.81
CA ASN A 10 -18.01 11.84 16.24
C ASN A 10 -18.12 10.38 16.70
N ILE A 11 -17.05 9.60 16.49
CA ILE A 11 -16.88 8.30 17.12
C ILE A 11 -16.60 8.64 18.58
N GLY A 12 -17.68 8.81 19.35
CA GLY A 12 -17.56 8.74 20.80
C GLY A 12 -16.82 7.45 21.13
N ALA A 13 -15.90 7.52 22.10
CA ALA A 13 -15.19 6.36 22.62
C ALA A 13 -16.21 5.32 23.13
N GLY A 14 -16.72 4.49 22.22
CA GLY A 14 -17.54 3.34 22.52
C GLY A 14 -16.67 2.37 23.29
N LYS A 15 -17.16 1.87 24.42
CA LYS A 15 -16.52 0.74 25.08
C LYS A 15 -16.51 -0.41 24.08
N SER A 16 -15.34 -0.97 23.78
CA SER A 16 -15.23 -2.23 23.04
C SER A 16 -16.18 -3.25 23.64
N ARG A 17 -16.96 -3.96 22.81
CA ARG A 17 -17.87 -5.03 23.23
C ARG A 17 -17.15 -6.36 23.33
N TYR A 18 -16.04 -6.51 22.61
CA TYR A 18 -15.27 -7.76 22.53
C TYR A 18 -13.87 -7.57 23.09
N LYS A 19 -13.31 -8.66 23.62
CA LYS A 19 -11.90 -8.72 24.01
C LYS A 19 -11.05 -8.46 22.76
N PHE A 20 -10.04 -7.61 22.91
CA PHE A 20 -9.09 -7.36 21.83
C PHE A 20 -8.38 -8.65 21.43
N VAL A 21 -8.30 -8.88 20.13
CA VAL A 21 -7.53 -9.94 19.49
C VAL A 21 -6.56 -9.22 18.55
N GLU A 22 -5.28 -9.55 18.66
CA GLU A 22 -4.23 -8.96 17.83
C GLU A 22 -4.30 -9.54 16.41
N ASP A 23 -3.86 -8.76 15.42
CA ASP A 23 -3.74 -9.19 14.01
C ASP A 23 -5.02 -9.73 13.36
N VAL A 24 -6.18 -9.21 13.75
CA VAL A 24 -7.47 -9.49 13.10
C VAL A 24 -8.23 -8.21 12.77
N GLU A 25 -9.22 -8.32 11.87
CA GLU A 25 -10.10 -7.20 11.56
C GLU A 25 -10.90 -6.72 12.78
N ASP A 26 -11.34 -5.47 12.73
CA ASP A 26 -12.15 -4.87 13.79
C ASP A 26 -13.43 -5.68 14.05
N LEU A 27 -13.47 -6.33 15.21
CA LEU A 27 -14.59 -7.18 15.65
C LEU A 27 -15.90 -6.41 15.75
N GLU A 28 -15.85 -5.10 15.99
CA GLU A 28 -17.04 -4.25 16.06
C GLU A 28 -17.71 -4.08 14.69
N ARG A 29 -16.96 -4.28 13.61
CA ARG A 29 -17.44 -4.24 12.25
C ARG A 29 -18.05 -5.54 11.75
N TYR A 30 -18.20 -6.57 12.59
CA TYR A 30 -19.15 -7.66 12.33
C TYR A 30 -20.57 -7.28 12.74
N CYS A 31 -21.21 -6.47 11.91
CA CYS A 31 -22.58 -5.98 12.08
C CYS A 31 -23.23 -5.71 10.71
N PRO A 32 -24.54 -5.41 10.61
CA PRO A 32 -25.15 -5.03 9.34
C PRO A 32 -24.41 -3.89 8.63
N GLY A 33 -24.03 -4.09 7.36
CA GLY A 33 -23.13 -3.20 6.60
C GLY A 33 -21.64 -3.53 6.73
N GLY A 34 -21.30 -4.40 7.67
CA GLY A 34 -19.96 -4.77 8.10
C GLY A 34 -19.28 -5.87 7.29
N TYR A 35 -18.34 -6.57 7.93
CA TYR A 35 -17.62 -7.73 7.38
C TYR A 35 -18.54 -8.95 7.24
N HIS A 36 -18.18 -9.88 6.35
CA HIS A 36 -18.85 -11.17 6.25
C HIS A 36 -18.10 -12.20 7.12
N PRO A 37 -18.77 -12.91 8.05
CA PRO A 37 -18.11 -13.96 8.82
C PRO A 37 -17.83 -15.19 7.94
N LEU A 38 -16.55 -15.54 7.78
CA LEU A 38 -16.11 -16.76 7.09
C LEU A 38 -15.37 -17.71 8.02
N LYS A 39 -15.37 -19.00 7.66
CA LYS A 39 -14.60 -20.07 8.30
C LYS A 39 -13.76 -20.82 7.28
N ILE A 40 -12.67 -21.40 7.76
CA ILE A 40 -11.89 -22.35 6.95
C ILE A 40 -12.78 -23.53 6.55
N GLY A 41 -12.71 -23.90 5.28
CA GLY A 41 -13.55 -24.93 4.68
C GLY A 41 -14.90 -24.45 4.14
N ASP A 42 -15.28 -23.18 4.33
CA ASP A 42 -16.49 -22.64 3.72
C ASP A 42 -16.44 -22.73 2.19
N ASP A 43 -17.57 -23.11 1.60
CA ASP A 43 -17.74 -23.26 0.16
C ASP A 43 -18.44 -22.00 -0.41
N LEU A 44 -17.72 -21.22 -1.21
CA LEU A 44 -18.21 -19.99 -1.86
C LEU A 44 -18.56 -20.23 -3.33
N ASP A 45 -19.46 -19.40 -3.86
CA ASP A 45 -19.95 -19.47 -5.24
C ASP A 45 -20.33 -20.89 -5.68
N ASN A 46 -21.35 -21.46 -5.01
CA ASN A 46 -21.85 -22.81 -5.29
C ASN A 46 -20.78 -23.91 -5.15
N GLY A 47 -19.83 -23.74 -4.23
CA GLY A 47 -18.78 -24.71 -3.94
C GLY A 47 -17.59 -24.68 -4.90
N ARG A 48 -17.48 -23.64 -5.74
CA ARG A 48 -16.31 -23.46 -6.60
C ARG A 48 -15.07 -23.05 -5.80
N TYR A 49 -15.21 -22.15 -4.85
CA TYR A 49 -14.08 -21.62 -4.08
C TYR A 49 -14.18 -22.10 -2.64
N ARG A 50 -13.30 -23.01 -2.24
CA ARG A 50 -13.22 -23.48 -0.86
C ARG A 50 -12.21 -22.66 -0.07
N VAL A 51 -12.63 -22.04 1.02
CA VAL A 51 -11.75 -21.24 1.89
C VAL A 51 -10.69 -22.13 2.54
N VAL A 52 -9.43 -21.72 2.44
CA VAL A 52 -8.25 -22.48 2.90
C VAL A 52 -7.55 -21.74 4.04
N ASP A 53 -7.27 -20.46 3.88
CA ASP A 53 -6.63 -19.67 4.92
C ASP A 53 -6.99 -18.19 4.75
N LYS A 54 -6.68 -17.35 5.73
CA LYS A 54 -6.81 -15.91 5.62
C LYS A 54 -5.48 -15.31 5.16
N LEU A 55 -5.53 -14.39 4.20
CA LEU A 55 -4.35 -13.69 3.66
C LEU A 55 -4.18 -12.29 4.24
N GLY A 56 -5.26 -11.67 4.71
CA GLY A 56 -5.20 -10.32 5.26
C GLY A 56 -6.57 -9.69 5.42
N PHE A 57 -6.55 -8.44 5.85
CA PHE A 57 -7.75 -7.63 6.00
C PHE A 57 -7.40 -6.14 5.91
N GLY A 58 -8.39 -5.32 5.58
CA GLY A 58 -8.31 -3.88 5.62
C GLY A 58 -9.66 -3.31 6.08
N GLY A 59 -9.77 -1.99 6.22
CA GLY A 59 -10.96 -1.36 6.80
C GLY A 59 -12.29 -1.65 6.07
N TYR A 60 -12.23 -2.10 4.81
CA TYR A 60 -13.41 -2.33 3.97
C TYR A 60 -13.51 -3.75 3.41
N SER A 61 -12.59 -4.66 3.74
CA SER A 61 -12.61 -6.04 3.21
C SER A 61 -11.74 -7.01 3.99
N THR A 62 -12.07 -8.29 3.91
CA THR A 62 -11.19 -9.41 4.31
C THR A 62 -10.71 -10.16 3.07
N ILE A 63 -9.48 -10.68 3.08
CA ILE A 63 -8.86 -11.38 1.95
C ILE A 63 -8.56 -12.82 2.37
N TRP A 64 -9.02 -13.78 1.59
CA TRP A 64 -8.92 -15.21 1.91
C TRP A 64 -8.22 -15.97 0.79
N LEU A 65 -7.32 -16.88 1.15
CA LEU A 65 -6.81 -17.91 0.27
C LEU A 65 -7.92 -18.96 0.09
N ALA A 66 -8.24 -19.28 -1.15
CA ALA A 66 -9.20 -20.33 -1.47
C ALA A 66 -8.67 -21.25 -2.55
N ARG A 67 -9.13 -22.51 -2.57
CA ARG A 67 -8.91 -23.43 -3.68
C ARG A 67 -10.06 -23.28 -4.68
N ASP A 68 -9.76 -22.90 -5.91
CA ASP A 68 -10.70 -23.05 -7.04
C ASP A 68 -10.77 -24.54 -7.40
N VAL A 69 -11.83 -25.21 -6.96
CA VAL A 69 -12.02 -26.65 -7.11
C VAL A 69 -12.23 -27.03 -8.58
N GLN A 70 -12.72 -26.11 -9.41
CA GLN A 70 -12.95 -26.37 -10.84
C GLN A 70 -11.65 -26.30 -11.64
N GLN A 71 -10.78 -25.33 -11.33
CA GLN A 71 -9.52 -25.11 -12.05
C GLN A 71 -8.32 -25.79 -11.37
N GLY A 72 -8.48 -26.30 -10.15
CA GLY A 72 -7.43 -26.99 -9.42
C GLY A 72 -6.27 -26.08 -9.01
N ARG A 73 -6.53 -24.81 -8.71
CA ARG A 73 -5.50 -23.80 -8.36
C ARG A 73 -5.90 -22.97 -7.14
N TYR A 74 -4.96 -22.27 -6.54
CA TYR A 74 -5.25 -21.30 -5.48
C TYR A 74 -5.61 -19.93 -6.04
N VAL A 75 -6.48 -19.23 -5.32
CA VAL A 75 -6.94 -17.88 -5.62
C VAL A 75 -7.04 -17.06 -4.34
N ALA A 76 -6.94 -15.74 -4.45
CA ALA A 76 -7.34 -14.82 -3.40
C ALA A 76 -8.78 -14.37 -3.64
N VAL A 77 -9.61 -14.46 -2.59
CA VAL A 77 -10.99 -13.98 -2.57
C VAL A 77 -11.05 -12.78 -1.63
N LYS A 78 -11.14 -11.57 -2.20
CA LYS A 78 -11.39 -10.33 -1.46
C LYS A 78 -12.89 -10.18 -1.25
N VAL A 79 -13.33 -10.26 0.00
CA VAL A 79 -14.74 -10.10 0.40
C VAL A 79 -14.94 -8.68 0.91
N ILE A 80 -15.68 -7.89 0.15
CA ILE A 80 -15.95 -6.49 0.48
C ILE A 80 -17.04 -6.41 1.56
N THR A 81 -16.89 -5.46 2.48
CA THR A 81 -17.92 -5.10 3.46
C THR A 81 -19.25 -4.77 2.78
N ALA A 82 -20.36 -5.06 3.45
CA ALA A 82 -21.68 -4.94 2.81
C ALA A 82 -22.03 -3.48 2.44
N ASP A 83 -21.60 -2.51 3.25
CA ASP A 83 -21.80 -1.07 3.01
C ASP A 83 -21.04 -0.55 1.78
N SER A 84 -19.89 -1.15 1.48
CA SER A 84 -18.99 -0.72 0.42
C SER A 84 -19.26 -1.44 -0.90
N SER A 85 -19.85 -2.64 -0.84
CA SER A 85 -20.03 -3.55 -1.98
C SER A 85 -20.81 -2.96 -3.16
N THR A 86 -21.75 -2.04 -2.92
CA THR A 86 -22.53 -1.37 -3.97
C THR A 86 -21.76 -0.29 -4.72
N CYS A 87 -20.70 0.24 -4.12
CA CYS A 87 -19.96 1.40 -4.64
C CYS A 87 -18.52 1.08 -5.04
N THR A 88 -18.05 -0.16 -4.91
CA THR A 88 -16.68 -0.56 -5.26
C THR A 88 -16.47 -0.63 -6.78
N PRO A 89 -15.66 0.26 -7.39
CA PRO A 89 -15.35 0.21 -8.82
C PRO A 89 -14.21 -0.75 -9.16
N GLU A 90 -13.48 -1.26 -8.16
CA GLU A 90 -12.25 -2.07 -8.29
C GLU A 90 -12.37 -3.19 -9.32
N ALA A 91 -13.35 -4.09 -9.21
CA ALA A 91 -13.53 -5.18 -10.17
C ALA A 91 -13.75 -4.69 -11.61
N ARG A 92 -14.52 -3.59 -11.79
CA ARG A 92 -14.74 -3.00 -13.12
C ARG A 92 -13.46 -2.39 -13.68
N LEU A 93 -12.69 -1.71 -12.83
CA LEU A 93 -11.41 -1.12 -13.19
C LEU A 93 -10.43 -2.21 -13.63
N MET A 94 -10.23 -3.25 -12.82
CA MET A 94 -9.36 -4.38 -13.15
C MET A 94 -9.79 -5.06 -14.45
N ARG A 95 -11.10 -5.30 -14.64
CA ARG A 95 -11.63 -5.85 -15.89
C ARG A 95 -11.30 -4.95 -17.09
N SER A 96 -11.45 -3.63 -16.95
CA SER A 96 -11.17 -2.67 -18.04
C SER A 96 -9.69 -2.63 -18.43
N LEU A 97 -8.79 -2.67 -17.44
CA LEU A 97 -7.33 -2.70 -17.63
C LEU A 97 -6.90 -3.98 -18.36
N TRP A 98 -7.68 -5.06 -18.24
CA TRP A 98 -7.42 -6.34 -18.90
C TRP A 98 -8.19 -6.57 -20.22
N SER A 99 -9.24 -5.81 -20.51
CA SER A 99 -10.05 -5.97 -21.74
C SER A 99 -9.48 -5.26 -22.97
N MET A 100 -8.58 -4.30 -22.77
CA MET A 100 -8.00 -3.54 -23.88
C MET A 100 -6.93 -4.37 -24.62
N ASP A 101 -6.76 -4.12 -25.92
CA ASP A 101 -5.77 -4.75 -26.83
C ASP A 101 -4.30 -4.46 -26.41
N SER A 102 -4.13 -3.79 -25.28
CA SER A 102 -2.91 -3.62 -24.50
C SER A 102 -2.39 -4.93 -23.88
N SER A 103 -2.70 -6.10 -24.46
CA SER A 103 -2.20 -7.41 -24.03
C SER A 103 -0.66 -7.51 -24.06
N LYS A 104 0.00 -6.59 -24.77
CA LYS A 104 1.46 -6.45 -24.86
C LYS A 104 2.02 -5.18 -24.22
N ALA A 105 1.20 -4.38 -23.53
CA ALA A 105 1.68 -3.15 -22.92
C ALA A 105 2.63 -3.48 -21.74
N PRO A 106 3.90 -3.04 -21.77
CA PRO A 106 4.83 -3.27 -20.67
C PRO A 106 4.27 -2.71 -19.36
N GLY A 107 4.37 -3.47 -18.26
CA GLY A 107 3.91 -3.05 -16.94
C GLY A 107 2.51 -3.52 -16.57
N ARG A 108 1.73 -4.02 -17.54
CA ARG A 108 0.41 -4.60 -17.27
C ARG A 108 0.49 -5.84 -16.37
N GLU A 109 1.58 -6.60 -16.42
CA GLU A 109 1.80 -7.79 -15.61
C GLU A 109 1.80 -7.50 -14.09
N ILE A 110 2.01 -6.24 -13.71
CA ILE A 110 1.98 -5.78 -12.32
C ILE A 110 0.54 -5.57 -11.82
N ILE A 111 -0.43 -5.46 -12.73
CA ILE A 111 -1.83 -5.29 -12.37
C ILE A 111 -2.47 -6.68 -12.24
N PRO A 112 -3.04 -7.05 -11.08
CA PRO A 112 -3.64 -8.36 -10.91
C PRO A 112 -4.77 -8.58 -11.91
N ARG A 113 -4.83 -9.79 -12.47
CA ARG A 113 -5.92 -10.18 -13.36
C ARG A 113 -7.16 -10.48 -12.53
N LEU A 114 -8.29 -9.88 -12.89
CA LEU A 114 -9.59 -10.33 -12.38
C LEU A 114 -9.88 -11.73 -12.91
N ILE A 115 -9.98 -12.72 -12.02
CA ILE A 115 -10.36 -14.09 -12.35
C ILE A 115 -11.87 -14.22 -12.37
N ASP A 116 -12.55 -13.69 -11.34
CA ASP A 116 -13.99 -13.78 -11.18
C ASP A 116 -14.56 -12.67 -10.28
N GLU A 117 -15.87 -12.48 -10.34
CA GLU A 117 -16.64 -11.55 -9.51
C GLU A 117 -18.02 -12.18 -9.20
N PHE A 118 -18.34 -12.33 -7.92
CA PHE A 118 -19.63 -12.87 -7.48
C PHE A 118 -20.14 -12.17 -6.22
N TRP A 119 -21.33 -12.56 -5.77
CA TRP A 119 -21.96 -12.01 -4.57
C TRP A 119 -22.23 -13.12 -3.56
N ILE A 120 -22.03 -12.81 -2.28
CA ILE A 120 -22.45 -13.65 -1.16
C ILE A 120 -23.47 -12.89 -0.31
N THR A 121 -24.48 -13.61 0.17
CA THR A 121 -25.45 -13.07 1.13
C THR A 121 -25.16 -13.68 2.49
N GLY A 122 -24.97 -12.82 3.49
CA GLY A 122 -24.69 -13.23 4.86
C GLY A 122 -25.53 -12.48 5.88
N PRO A 123 -25.30 -12.74 7.17
CA PRO A 123 -26.02 -12.08 8.25
C PRO A 123 -25.82 -10.56 8.28
N ASN A 124 -24.68 -10.08 7.75
CA ASN A 124 -24.31 -8.67 7.76
C ASN A 124 -24.67 -7.93 6.47
N GLY A 125 -25.33 -8.58 5.51
CA GLY A 125 -25.77 -7.99 4.25
C GLY A 125 -25.31 -8.76 3.01
N GLN A 126 -25.27 -8.07 1.87
CA GLN A 126 -24.74 -8.60 0.62
C GLN A 126 -23.34 -8.08 0.38
N HIS A 127 -22.44 -9.00 0.08
CA HIS A 127 -21.02 -8.72 -0.07
C HIS A 127 -20.58 -9.06 -1.49
N LYS A 128 -19.90 -8.11 -2.13
CA LYS A 128 -19.22 -8.36 -3.40
C LYS A 128 -17.91 -9.08 -3.13
N CYS A 129 -17.65 -10.13 -3.88
CA CYS A 129 -16.40 -10.89 -3.86
C CYS A 129 -15.62 -10.66 -5.15
N ILE A 130 -14.33 -10.37 -5.02
CA ILE A 130 -13.40 -10.17 -6.14
C ILE A 130 -12.35 -11.28 -6.06
N VAL A 131 -12.18 -12.03 -7.15
CA VAL A 131 -11.23 -13.16 -7.20
C VAL A 131 -10.03 -12.79 -8.07
N THR A 132 -8.82 -12.95 -7.53
CA THR A 132 -7.55 -12.67 -8.20
C THR A 132 -6.56 -13.81 -7.98
N PRO A 133 -5.43 -13.87 -8.71
CA PRO A 133 -4.30 -14.70 -8.29
C PRO A 133 -3.90 -14.32 -6.86
N PRO A 134 -3.48 -15.30 -6.03
CA PRO A 134 -3.02 -15.01 -4.68
C PRO A 134 -1.61 -14.41 -4.72
N ALA A 135 -1.25 -13.68 -3.66
CA ALA A 135 0.08 -13.16 -3.42
C ALA A 135 0.51 -13.53 -1.99
N ARG A 136 1.82 -13.63 -1.76
CA ARG A 136 2.43 -14.19 -0.55
C ARG A 136 2.37 -13.25 0.64
N MET A 137 2.97 -12.07 0.47
CA MET A 137 3.12 -11.04 1.48
C MET A 137 3.31 -9.68 0.80
N SER A 138 3.08 -8.60 1.54
CA SER A 138 3.44 -7.27 1.08
C SER A 138 4.96 -7.01 1.21
N LEU A 139 5.49 -6.00 0.52
CA LEU A 139 6.87 -5.57 0.72
C LEU A 139 7.08 -5.00 2.12
N PHE A 140 6.03 -4.47 2.75
CA PHE A 140 6.07 -4.03 4.14
C PHE A 140 6.33 -5.22 5.05
N ASP A 141 5.52 -6.28 4.94
CA ASP A 141 5.67 -7.47 5.80
C ASP A 141 7.00 -8.17 5.56
N ALA A 142 7.49 -8.20 4.32
CA ALA A 142 8.81 -8.74 4.00
C ALA A 142 9.93 -8.00 4.75
N LYS A 143 9.85 -6.66 4.85
CA LYS A 143 10.84 -5.88 5.60
C LYS A 143 10.71 -6.10 7.11
N GLU A 144 9.49 -6.17 7.63
CA GLU A 144 9.26 -6.45 9.06
C GLU A 144 9.75 -7.85 9.47
N ALA A 145 9.68 -8.82 8.55
CA ALA A 145 10.21 -10.18 8.75
C ALA A 145 11.74 -10.26 8.59
N SER A 146 12.42 -9.19 8.16
CA SER A 146 13.86 -9.13 7.94
C SER A 146 14.59 -8.52 9.13
N THR A 147 15.79 -9.01 9.44
CA THR A 147 16.61 -8.45 10.54
C THR A 147 16.96 -6.98 10.32
N TYR A 148 17.25 -6.59 9.07
CA TYR A 148 17.66 -5.23 8.74
C TYR A 148 16.60 -4.45 7.98
N GLY A 149 15.50 -5.08 7.54
CA GLY A 149 14.47 -4.45 6.72
C GLY A 149 15.00 -3.99 5.35
N LEU A 150 15.95 -4.73 4.77
CA LEU A 150 16.60 -4.38 3.51
C LEU A 150 16.47 -5.54 2.52
N PHE A 151 16.17 -5.21 1.26
CA PHE A 151 16.28 -6.16 0.16
C PHE A 151 17.73 -6.26 -0.32
N GLN A 152 18.09 -7.38 -0.96
CA GLN A 152 19.28 -7.46 -1.80
C GLN A 152 19.23 -6.37 -2.88
N LEU A 153 20.38 -5.80 -3.26
CA LEU A 153 20.39 -4.57 -4.07
C LEU A 153 19.81 -4.80 -5.47
N ASN A 154 20.15 -5.92 -6.10
CA ASN A 154 19.58 -6.37 -7.37
C ASN A 154 18.07 -6.66 -7.29
N VAL A 155 17.59 -7.18 -6.16
CA VAL A 155 16.16 -7.43 -5.92
C VAL A 155 15.40 -6.11 -5.79
N ALA A 156 15.94 -5.16 -5.02
CA ALA A 156 15.39 -3.80 -4.91
C ALA A 156 15.30 -3.12 -6.28
N ARG A 157 16.35 -3.21 -7.11
CA ARG A 157 16.35 -2.69 -8.49
C ARG A 157 15.23 -3.30 -9.33
N SER A 158 15.09 -4.63 -9.30
CA SER A 158 14.05 -5.34 -10.06
C SER A 158 12.64 -4.92 -9.61
N ILE A 159 12.38 -4.89 -8.30
CA ILE A 159 11.09 -4.45 -7.75
C ILE A 159 10.76 -3.03 -8.21
N VAL A 160 11.70 -2.09 -8.08
CA VAL A 160 11.48 -0.68 -8.48
C VAL A 160 11.24 -0.57 -9.99
N ALA A 161 11.99 -1.30 -10.81
CA ALA A 161 11.79 -1.31 -12.26
C ALA A 161 10.40 -1.85 -12.65
N GLN A 162 9.93 -2.91 -11.98
CA GLN A 162 8.57 -3.45 -12.13
C GLN A 162 7.52 -2.40 -11.76
N LEU A 163 7.67 -1.74 -10.61
CA LEU A 163 6.71 -0.72 -10.13
C LEU A 163 6.61 0.49 -11.06
N ILE A 164 7.75 1.02 -11.53
CA ILE A 164 7.77 2.13 -12.50
C ILE A 164 7.01 1.75 -13.78
N ARG A 165 7.21 0.52 -14.28
CA ARG A 165 6.45 0.00 -15.44
C ARG A 165 4.96 -0.11 -15.14
N GLY A 166 4.58 -0.63 -13.97
CA GLY A 166 3.18 -0.75 -13.54
C GLY A 166 2.46 0.60 -13.45
N VAL A 167 3.08 1.60 -12.82
CA VAL A 167 2.51 2.96 -12.70
C VAL A 167 2.45 3.66 -14.06
N ALA A 168 3.49 3.52 -14.91
CA ALA A 168 3.46 4.03 -16.27
C ALA A 168 2.31 3.42 -17.09
N PHE A 169 2.05 2.11 -16.93
CA PHE A 169 0.91 1.45 -17.53
C PHE A 169 -0.42 2.06 -17.02
N LEU A 170 -0.64 2.18 -15.71
CA LEU A 170 -1.86 2.78 -15.15
C LEU A 170 -2.11 4.19 -15.70
N HIS A 171 -1.09 5.04 -15.69
CA HIS A 171 -1.19 6.41 -16.19
C HIS A 171 -1.53 6.44 -17.69
N SER A 172 -0.98 5.52 -18.49
CA SER A 172 -1.34 5.38 -19.91
C SER A 172 -2.81 5.00 -20.13
N GLN A 173 -3.44 4.38 -19.12
CA GLN A 173 -4.86 4.04 -19.13
C GLN A 173 -5.73 5.14 -18.46
N ASN A 174 -5.15 6.30 -18.15
CA ASN A 174 -5.77 7.41 -17.44
C ASN A 174 -6.22 7.06 -16.01
N ILE A 175 -5.50 6.17 -15.34
CA ILE A 175 -5.79 5.73 -13.98
C ILE A 175 -4.66 6.15 -13.05
N ILE A 176 -5.04 6.71 -11.92
CA ILE A 176 -4.20 6.96 -10.75
C ILE A 176 -4.51 5.85 -9.74
N HIS A 177 -3.50 5.23 -9.16
CA HIS A 177 -3.63 4.27 -8.07
C HIS A 177 -4.18 4.94 -6.81
N GLY A 178 -3.59 6.07 -6.39
CA GLY A 178 -4.07 6.94 -5.32
C GLY A 178 -3.64 6.53 -3.90
N ASP A 179 -2.95 5.41 -3.76
CA ASP A 179 -2.49 4.86 -2.48
C ASP A 179 -1.27 3.92 -2.62
N LEU A 180 -0.19 4.43 -3.24
CA LEU A 180 1.03 3.65 -3.41
C LEU A 180 1.87 3.65 -2.13
N HIS A 181 2.12 2.48 -1.57
CA HIS A 181 3.02 2.23 -0.45
C HIS A 181 3.41 0.74 -0.40
N LEU A 182 4.39 0.38 0.44
CA LEU A 182 4.92 -0.98 0.53
C LEU A 182 3.87 -2.06 0.87
N GLY A 183 2.81 -1.69 1.60
CA GLY A 183 1.71 -2.59 1.97
C GLY A 183 0.79 -2.94 0.79
N ASN A 184 0.72 -2.09 -0.23
CA ASN A 184 -0.07 -2.30 -1.45
C ASN A 184 0.77 -2.88 -2.60
N ILE A 185 2.00 -3.33 -2.32
CA ILE A 185 2.86 -4.00 -3.29
C ILE A 185 3.11 -5.40 -2.77
N LEU A 186 2.57 -6.41 -3.45
CA LEU A 186 2.61 -7.79 -3.00
C LEU A 186 3.58 -8.62 -3.84
N VAL A 187 4.33 -9.50 -3.19
CA VAL A 187 5.17 -10.51 -3.85
C VAL A 187 4.30 -11.68 -4.28
N GLN A 188 4.40 -12.09 -5.54
CA GLN A 188 3.61 -13.19 -6.09
C GLN A 188 4.01 -14.54 -5.47
N PHE A 189 3.06 -15.47 -5.42
CA PHE A 189 3.41 -16.87 -5.17
C PHE A 189 4.20 -17.45 -6.35
N PRO A 190 5.16 -18.36 -6.11
CA PRO A 190 5.66 -19.24 -7.15
C PRO A 190 4.53 -20.02 -7.79
N GLU A 191 4.61 -20.27 -9.10
CA GLU A 191 3.62 -21.08 -9.83
C GLU A 191 3.43 -22.48 -9.23
N SER A 192 4.43 -22.97 -8.49
CA SER A 192 4.37 -24.27 -7.82
C SER A 192 3.31 -24.35 -6.71
N ILE A 193 2.78 -23.23 -6.19
CA ILE A 193 1.76 -23.27 -5.13
C ILE A 193 0.54 -24.10 -5.54
N ASP A 194 0.15 -24.06 -6.82
CA ASP A 194 -1.04 -24.78 -7.30
C ASP A 194 -0.88 -26.30 -7.22
N HIS A 195 0.36 -26.80 -7.17
CA HIS A 195 0.66 -28.22 -7.02
C HIS A 195 0.48 -28.74 -5.58
N TYR A 196 0.46 -27.86 -4.58
CA TYR A 196 0.27 -28.26 -3.19
C TYR A 196 -1.20 -28.61 -2.97
N SER A 197 -1.46 -29.80 -2.45
CA SER A 197 -2.72 -30.07 -1.75
C SER A 197 -2.84 -29.16 -0.52
N THR A 198 -4.05 -28.99 -0.01
CA THR A 198 -4.26 -28.17 1.20
C THR A 198 -3.48 -28.70 2.40
N ALA A 199 -3.35 -30.03 2.54
CA ALA A 199 -2.58 -30.64 3.60
C ALA A 199 -1.06 -30.38 3.46
N GLU A 200 -0.52 -30.43 2.25
CA GLU A 200 0.89 -30.09 2.00
C GLU A 200 1.16 -28.61 2.23
N LEU A 201 0.21 -27.74 1.85
CA LEU A 201 0.28 -26.31 2.12
C LEU A 201 0.37 -26.06 3.63
N TYR A 202 -0.49 -26.67 4.44
CA TYR A 202 -0.43 -26.52 5.90
C TYR A 202 0.83 -27.12 6.52
N SER A 203 1.31 -28.26 6.01
CA SER A 203 2.58 -28.83 6.46
C SER A 203 3.79 -27.94 6.17
N THR A 204 3.69 -27.04 5.18
CA THR A 204 4.77 -26.16 4.75
C THR A 204 4.71 -24.79 5.44
N PHE A 205 3.51 -24.21 5.54
CA PHE A 205 3.31 -22.82 6.00
C PHE A 205 2.63 -22.70 7.37
N GLY A 206 2.16 -23.82 7.93
CA GLY A 206 1.38 -23.85 9.16
C GLY A 206 -0.12 -24.04 8.90
N GLU A 207 -0.82 -24.52 9.93
CA GLU A 207 -2.28 -24.59 9.90
C GLU A 207 -2.90 -23.21 10.23
N PRO A 208 -4.12 -22.92 9.73
CA PRO A 208 -4.79 -21.65 10.02
C PRO A 208 -5.01 -21.46 11.52
N GLU A 209 -4.56 -20.31 12.03
CA GLU A 209 -4.73 -19.96 13.44
C GLU A 209 -6.05 -19.22 13.67
N ALA A 210 -6.78 -19.63 14.72
CA ALA A 210 -8.08 -19.08 15.04
C ALA A 210 -8.18 -18.70 16.51
N GLU A 211 -8.72 -17.51 16.76
CA GLU A 211 -8.97 -16.97 18.09
C GLU A 211 -10.47 -16.87 18.37
N ALA A 212 -10.87 -17.19 19.60
CA ALA A 212 -12.27 -17.12 20.00
C ALA A 212 -12.71 -15.67 20.21
N VAL A 213 -13.86 -15.30 19.65
CA VAL A 213 -14.46 -13.99 19.92
C VAL A 213 -15.14 -14.02 21.29
N VAL A 214 -14.58 -13.27 22.25
CA VAL A 214 -15.07 -13.25 23.64
C VAL A 214 -15.71 -11.90 23.96
N PRO A 215 -17.01 -11.85 24.32
CA PRO A 215 -17.66 -10.65 24.85
C PRO A 215 -16.98 -10.17 26.14
N LEU A 216 -16.80 -8.85 26.30
CA LEU A 216 -16.26 -8.26 27.55
C LEU A 216 -17.27 -8.28 28.70
N ASP A 217 -18.56 -8.23 28.37
CA ASP A 217 -19.64 -8.40 29.34
C ASP A 217 -19.85 -9.92 29.59
N ASN A 218 -19.20 -10.45 30.63
CA ASN A 218 -19.30 -11.86 31.03
C ASN A 218 -20.75 -12.36 31.02
N GLY A 219 -21.06 -13.31 30.13
CA GLY A 219 -22.36 -13.98 30.05
C GLY A 219 -23.35 -13.43 29.01
N ARG A 220 -23.02 -12.36 28.26
CA ARG A 220 -23.80 -11.97 27.08
C ARG A 220 -23.47 -12.87 25.87
N PRO A 221 -24.47 -13.29 25.07
CA PRO A 221 -24.20 -13.97 23.81
C PRO A 221 -23.54 -13.01 22.81
N LEU A 222 -22.85 -13.58 21.82
CA LEU A 222 -22.36 -12.81 20.67
C LEU A 222 -23.55 -12.19 19.93
N CYS A 223 -23.32 -11.02 19.33
CA CYS A 223 -24.35 -10.38 18.51
C CYS A 223 -24.54 -11.15 17.20
N ASP A 224 -25.74 -11.08 16.65
CA ASP A 224 -26.03 -11.66 15.33
C ASP A 224 -25.05 -11.12 14.28
N GLY A 225 -24.48 -12.02 13.49
CA GLY A 225 -23.51 -11.69 12.45
C GLY A 225 -22.05 -11.62 12.90
N VAL A 226 -21.77 -11.76 14.20
CA VAL A 226 -20.42 -11.89 14.75
C VAL A 226 -20.01 -13.37 14.74
N PRO A 227 -18.85 -13.73 14.17
CA PRO A 227 -18.41 -15.12 14.18
C PRO A 227 -17.96 -15.55 15.58
N THR A 228 -18.04 -16.85 15.86
CA THR A 228 -17.55 -17.42 17.13
C THR A 228 -16.03 -17.43 17.23
N GLN A 229 -15.36 -17.43 16.08
CA GLN A 229 -13.91 -17.43 15.93
C GLN A 229 -13.53 -16.51 14.78
N VAL A 230 -12.39 -15.85 14.91
CA VAL A 230 -11.74 -15.08 13.85
C VAL A 230 -10.39 -15.70 13.55
N PHE A 231 -9.89 -15.51 12.34
CA PHE A 231 -8.64 -16.11 11.88
C PHE A 231 -7.55 -15.05 11.81
N ILE A 232 -6.36 -15.39 12.28
CA ILE A 232 -5.15 -14.58 12.09
C ILE A 232 -4.65 -14.84 10.66
N PRO A 233 -4.27 -13.81 9.88
CA PRO A 233 -3.70 -14.02 8.56
C PRO A 233 -2.49 -14.95 8.60
N GLY A 234 -2.49 -15.98 7.75
CA GLY A 234 -1.37 -16.91 7.62
C GLY A 234 -0.14 -16.23 7.03
N TRP A 235 1.05 -16.60 7.53
CA TRP A 235 2.32 -16.11 7.01
C TRP A 235 2.87 -17.03 5.91
N PHE A 236 2.80 -16.57 4.65
CA PHE A 236 3.30 -17.31 3.48
C PHE A 236 4.62 -16.73 2.92
N GLY A 237 5.15 -15.72 3.60
CA GLY A 237 6.25 -14.90 3.12
C GLY A 237 7.64 -15.36 3.55
N VAL A 238 8.61 -14.51 3.25
CA VAL A 238 10.02 -14.61 3.68
C VAL A 238 10.51 -13.21 4.04
N GLY A 239 11.62 -13.10 4.77
CA GLY A 239 12.27 -11.81 5.02
C GLY A 239 12.74 -11.15 3.71
N SER A 240 12.76 -9.82 3.66
CA SER A 240 13.17 -9.05 2.47
C SER A 240 14.59 -9.39 1.99
N ASP A 241 15.47 -9.77 2.92
CA ASP A 241 16.86 -10.19 2.66
C ASP A 241 16.98 -11.61 2.10
N GLU A 242 15.93 -12.42 2.22
CA GLU A 242 15.84 -13.80 1.72
C GLU A 242 15.20 -13.90 0.34
N ILE A 243 14.50 -12.85 -0.13
CA ILE A 243 13.91 -12.84 -1.47
C ILE A 243 15.04 -12.91 -2.50
N ALA A 244 15.06 -13.97 -3.30
CA ALA A 244 16.04 -14.16 -4.36
C ALA A 244 15.59 -13.49 -5.67
N LEU A 245 16.58 -13.11 -6.51
CA LEU A 245 16.30 -12.64 -7.86
C LEU A 245 15.66 -13.76 -8.69
N GLY A 246 14.57 -13.45 -9.38
CA GLY A 246 13.64 -14.38 -10.02
C GLY A 246 12.34 -14.62 -9.23
N GLU A 247 12.35 -14.42 -7.90
CA GLU A 247 11.19 -14.61 -7.02
C GLU A 247 10.48 -13.30 -6.65
N GLU A 248 11.10 -12.15 -6.93
CA GLU A 248 10.62 -10.80 -6.60
C GLU A 248 9.56 -10.25 -7.54
N LYS A 249 8.82 -11.13 -8.22
CA LYS A 249 7.71 -10.70 -9.10
C LYS A 249 6.63 -10.04 -8.24
N VAL A 250 6.33 -8.78 -8.51
CA VAL A 250 5.34 -8.02 -7.73
C VAL A 250 4.02 -7.84 -8.46
N VAL A 251 2.96 -7.64 -7.68
CA VAL A 251 1.68 -7.10 -8.14
C VAL A 251 1.29 -5.92 -7.29
N LEU A 252 0.65 -4.92 -7.90
CA LEU A 252 -0.03 -3.85 -7.19
C LEU A 252 -1.39 -4.33 -6.71
N SER A 253 -1.71 -4.07 -5.45
CA SER A 253 -2.98 -4.43 -4.84
C SER A 253 -3.75 -3.21 -4.37
N ASP A 254 -5.04 -3.44 -4.11
CA ASP A 254 -5.99 -2.48 -3.57
C ASP A 254 -6.24 -1.25 -4.45
N PHE A 255 -7.13 -1.42 -5.43
CA PHE A 255 -7.57 -0.33 -6.30
C PHE A 255 -8.79 0.41 -5.74
N GLY A 256 -9.06 0.30 -4.43
CA GLY A 256 -10.18 0.98 -3.76
C GLY A 256 -10.10 2.50 -3.89
N GLU A 257 -8.89 3.05 -3.87
CA GLU A 257 -8.64 4.49 -4.00
C GLU A 257 -8.31 4.95 -5.42
N SER A 258 -8.28 4.02 -6.38
CA SER A 258 -7.95 4.36 -7.76
C SER A 258 -9.06 5.15 -8.45
N PHE A 259 -8.66 6.08 -9.32
CA PHE A 259 -9.59 6.95 -10.02
C PHE A 259 -9.03 7.48 -11.34
N ASN A 260 -9.94 7.91 -12.21
CA ASN A 260 -9.58 8.67 -13.40
C ASN A 260 -9.74 10.18 -13.11
N PRO A 261 -8.65 10.96 -13.11
CA PRO A 261 -8.68 12.38 -12.75
C PRO A 261 -9.50 13.23 -13.74
N HIS A 262 -9.69 12.75 -14.98
CA HIS A 262 -10.51 13.44 -15.98
C HIS A 262 -12.01 13.22 -15.77
N GLN A 263 -12.40 12.24 -14.95
CA GLN A 263 -13.80 11.89 -14.70
C GLN A 263 -14.25 12.26 -13.28
N THR A 264 -13.38 12.07 -12.29
CA THR A 264 -13.71 12.28 -10.87
C THR A 264 -12.63 13.15 -10.22
N PRO A 265 -12.88 14.45 -9.96
CA PRO A 265 -11.92 15.29 -9.26
C PRO A 265 -11.82 14.84 -7.79
N ARG A 266 -10.58 14.74 -7.28
CA ARG A 266 -10.29 14.47 -5.87
C ARG A 266 -9.35 15.54 -5.35
N PHE A 267 -9.67 16.14 -4.20
CA PHE A 267 -8.83 17.18 -3.59
C PHE A 267 -8.05 16.67 -2.38
N ALA A 268 -8.56 15.63 -1.71
CA ALA A 268 -7.91 15.03 -0.56
C ALA A 268 -7.13 13.79 -0.97
N SER A 269 -5.88 13.68 -0.50
CA SER A 269 -5.12 12.44 -0.57
C SER A 269 -5.68 11.43 0.43
N LYS A 270 -5.63 10.15 0.06
CA LYS A 270 -5.98 9.01 0.93
C LYS A 270 -4.76 8.21 1.37
N THR A 271 -3.59 8.59 0.89
CA THR A 271 -2.30 8.00 1.23
C THR A 271 -1.97 8.15 2.71
N LEU A 272 -1.04 7.32 3.19
CA LEU A 272 -0.42 7.49 4.50
C LEU A 272 0.13 8.93 4.68
N PRO A 273 0.06 9.52 5.88
CA PRO A 273 0.42 10.93 6.10
C PRO A 273 1.81 11.31 5.63
N LEU A 274 2.81 10.44 5.80
CA LEU A 274 4.20 10.70 5.38
C LEU A 274 4.38 10.67 3.85
N LEU A 275 3.51 9.97 3.13
CA LEU A 275 3.56 9.84 1.67
C LEU A 275 2.73 10.90 0.97
N GLN A 276 2.01 11.74 1.73
CA GLN A 276 1.06 12.69 1.18
C GLN A 276 1.78 13.72 0.29
N PRO A 277 1.34 13.87 -0.98
CA PRO A 277 1.91 14.87 -1.86
C PRO A 277 1.57 16.29 -1.37
N PRO A 278 2.50 17.25 -1.47
CA PRO A 278 2.37 18.60 -0.91
C PRO A 278 1.19 19.38 -1.50
N GLU A 279 0.84 19.16 -2.77
CA GLU A 279 -0.30 19.80 -3.40
C GLU A 279 -1.64 19.46 -2.75
N ALA A 280 -1.77 18.29 -2.10
CA ALA A 280 -2.99 17.92 -1.37
C ALA A 280 -3.25 18.84 -0.16
N ARG A 281 -2.23 19.60 0.26
CA ARG A 281 -2.32 20.59 1.33
C ARG A 281 -2.38 22.03 0.80
N PHE A 282 -1.57 22.34 -0.21
CA PHE A 282 -1.30 23.74 -0.59
C PHE A 282 -1.96 24.17 -1.90
N SER A 283 -2.37 23.23 -2.75
CA SER A 283 -3.03 23.51 -4.02
C SER A 283 -4.55 23.48 -3.88
N ASP A 284 -5.22 24.36 -4.60
CA ASP A 284 -6.68 24.36 -4.74
C ASP A 284 -7.12 23.53 -5.96
N LEU A 285 -6.17 22.97 -6.72
CA LEU A 285 -6.43 22.10 -7.86
C LEU A 285 -6.65 20.64 -7.41
N PRO A 286 -7.49 19.87 -8.12
CA PRO A 286 -7.64 18.45 -7.83
C PRO A 286 -6.34 17.69 -8.09
N LEU A 287 -6.12 16.64 -7.32
CA LEU A 287 -5.07 15.66 -7.53
C LEU A 287 -5.19 15.03 -8.92
N SER A 288 -4.04 14.83 -9.55
CA SER A 288 -3.88 14.26 -10.88
C SER A 288 -2.65 13.36 -10.88
N PHE A 289 -2.22 12.84 -12.03
CA PHE A 289 -1.12 11.88 -12.16
C PHE A 289 0.17 12.21 -11.36
N PRO A 290 0.59 13.48 -11.21
CA PRO A 290 1.74 13.82 -10.38
C PRO A 290 1.64 13.35 -8.92
N SER A 291 0.43 13.22 -8.35
CA SER A 291 0.25 12.77 -6.97
C SER A 291 0.78 11.35 -6.76
N ASP A 292 0.51 10.46 -7.73
CA ASP A 292 1.02 9.09 -7.72
C ASP A 292 2.54 9.05 -7.89
N ILE A 293 3.10 9.95 -8.71
CA ILE A 293 4.55 10.04 -8.91
C ILE A 293 5.27 10.39 -7.60
N TRP A 294 4.69 11.30 -6.80
CA TRP A 294 5.24 11.65 -5.49
C TRP A 294 5.24 10.44 -4.55
N THR A 295 4.11 9.74 -4.44
CA THR A 295 4.00 8.55 -3.58
C THR A 295 4.89 7.41 -4.06
N LEU A 296 5.06 7.26 -5.37
CA LEU A 296 5.98 6.30 -5.96
C LEU A 296 7.43 6.64 -5.59
N ALA A 297 7.83 7.90 -5.60
CA ALA A 297 9.19 8.31 -5.20
C ALA A 297 9.49 7.95 -3.74
N CYS A 298 8.54 8.24 -2.85
CA CYS A 298 8.66 7.89 -1.43
C CYS A 298 8.75 6.37 -1.24
N THR A 299 7.93 5.62 -1.97
CA THR A 299 7.93 4.15 -1.95
C THR A 299 9.23 3.57 -2.49
N ILE A 300 9.78 4.12 -3.58
CA ILE A 300 11.08 3.70 -4.14
C ILE A 300 12.19 3.90 -3.12
N TRP A 301 12.21 5.05 -2.43
CA TRP A 301 13.16 5.29 -1.35
C TRP A 301 13.07 4.21 -0.26
N GLU A 302 11.86 3.88 0.18
CA GLU A 302 11.61 2.85 1.20
C GLU A 302 11.99 1.44 0.74
N ILE A 303 11.98 1.15 -0.56
CA ILE A 303 12.48 -0.14 -1.08
C ILE A 303 14.01 -0.23 -0.90
N PHE A 304 14.75 0.85 -1.17
CA PHE A 304 16.21 0.84 -1.00
C PHE A 304 16.66 1.02 0.46
N GLY A 305 15.90 1.80 1.23
CA GLY A 305 16.28 2.23 2.57
C GLY A 305 15.67 1.41 3.69
N GLN A 306 16.38 1.33 4.81
CA GLN A 306 15.85 0.81 6.07
C GLN A 306 14.81 1.77 6.68
N ARG A 307 14.85 3.05 6.31
CA ARG A 307 14.00 4.13 6.85
C ARG A 307 13.29 4.89 5.73
N PRO A 308 12.09 5.43 6.01
CA PRO A 308 11.37 6.25 5.03
C PRO A 308 12.08 7.57 4.75
N LEU A 309 11.78 8.16 3.59
CA LEU A 309 12.37 9.45 3.18
C LEU A 309 12.03 10.57 4.16
N PHE A 310 10.78 10.61 4.61
CA PHE A 310 10.26 11.56 5.59
C PHE A 310 9.97 10.83 6.90
N GLU A 311 10.49 11.34 8.02
CA GLU A 311 10.39 10.69 9.33
C GLU A 311 9.72 11.64 10.34
N ALA A 312 8.46 11.38 10.68
CA ALA A 312 7.77 12.16 11.71
C ALA A 312 7.04 11.28 12.72
N PHE A 313 7.43 11.39 14.00
CA PHE A 313 6.64 10.85 15.10
C PHE A 313 5.31 11.63 15.21
N ARG A 314 4.17 10.93 15.20
CA ARG A 314 2.82 11.53 15.13
C ARG A 314 2.73 12.54 13.97
N PRO A 315 2.63 12.08 12.71
CA PRO A 315 2.77 12.90 11.52
C PRO A 315 1.56 13.84 11.34
N THR A 316 1.65 15.04 11.90
CA THR A 316 0.72 16.13 11.56
C THR A 316 1.10 16.75 10.23
N ALA A 317 0.17 17.44 9.57
CA ALA A 317 0.44 18.12 8.29
C ALA A 317 1.68 19.03 8.37
N ASP A 318 1.83 19.81 9.46
CA ASP A 318 3.00 20.67 9.69
C ASP A 318 4.31 19.91 9.83
N ARG A 319 4.31 18.78 10.55
CA ARG A 319 5.49 17.93 10.70
C ARG A 319 5.93 17.31 9.38
N VAL A 320 4.97 16.81 8.62
CA VAL A 320 5.22 16.25 7.28
C VAL A 320 5.80 17.31 6.36
N THR A 321 5.20 18.52 6.33
CA THR A 321 5.73 19.63 5.52
C THR A 321 7.14 20.04 5.96
N ALA A 322 7.44 20.05 7.26
CA ALA A 322 8.79 20.34 7.76
C ALA A 322 9.81 19.29 7.29
N GLU A 323 9.48 18.00 7.34
CA GLU A 323 10.34 16.93 6.81
C GLU A 323 10.57 17.10 5.29
N GLN A 324 9.52 17.46 4.53
CA GLN A 324 9.62 17.73 3.09
C GLN A 324 10.56 18.91 2.81
N VAL A 325 10.45 20.00 3.56
CA VAL A 325 11.29 21.19 3.39
C VAL A 325 12.73 20.93 3.81
N GLU A 326 12.94 20.23 4.93
CA GLU A 326 14.28 19.85 5.39
C GLU A 326 14.99 19.01 4.33
N THR A 327 14.29 18.07 3.71
CA THR A 327 14.84 17.14 2.72
C THR A 327 15.05 17.79 1.35
N LEU A 328 14.04 18.49 0.83
CA LEU A 328 13.96 18.91 -0.58
C LEU A 328 14.28 20.39 -0.81
N GLY A 329 14.21 21.22 0.25
CA GLY A 329 14.37 22.67 0.15
C GLY A 329 13.07 23.44 0.35
N ILE A 330 13.14 24.75 0.20
CA ILE A 330 12.02 25.66 0.46
C ILE A 330 10.86 25.37 -0.51
N LEU A 331 9.63 25.43 -0.01
CA LEU A 331 8.42 25.34 -0.83
C LEU A 331 8.37 26.45 -1.89
N PRO A 332 7.60 26.27 -2.98
CA PRO A 332 7.25 27.35 -3.88
C PRO A 332 6.73 28.58 -3.11
N PRO A 333 7.04 29.83 -3.51
CA PRO A 333 6.75 31.02 -2.70
C PRO A 333 5.30 31.14 -2.23
N GLU A 334 4.34 30.80 -3.08
CA GLU A 334 2.92 30.83 -2.72
C GLU A 334 2.57 29.82 -1.62
N TRP A 335 3.15 28.63 -1.68
CA TRP A 335 2.93 27.57 -0.69
C TRP A 335 3.68 27.85 0.61
N TRP A 336 4.89 28.41 0.51
CA TRP A 336 5.65 28.88 1.65
C TRP A 336 4.86 29.91 2.46
N GLU A 337 4.22 30.86 1.78
CA GLU A 337 3.38 31.86 2.45
C GLU A 337 2.09 31.30 3.05
N LYS A 338 1.48 30.30 2.41
CA LYS A 338 0.31 29.58 2.96
C LYS A 338 0.64 28.80 4.25
N TRP A 339 1.90 28.43 4.49
CA TRP A 339 2.29 27.67 5.67
C TRP A 339 2.51 28.58 6.90
N HIS A 340 1.42 28.98 7.58
CA HIS A 340 1.48 29.91 8.72
C HIS A 340 2.30 29.41 9.91
N CYS A 341 2.28 28.10 10.19
CA CYS A 341 3.03 27.51 11.30
C CYS A 341 4.53 27.35 11.01
N ARG A 342 5.04 27.71 9.82
CA ARG A 342 6.46 27.55 9.45
C ARG A 342 7.43 28.19 10.46
N ARG A 343 7.01 29.27 11.13
CA ARG A 343 7.80 30.00 12.13
C ARG A 343 8.11 29.19 13.38
N GLU A 344 7.35 28.13 13.65
CA GLU A 344 7.67 27.19 14.72
C GLU A 344 8.89 26.31 14.38
N TRP A 345 9.18 26.17 13.08
CA TRP A 345 10.18 25.25 12.53
C TRP A 345 11.44 25.95 12.04
N TYR A 346 11.26 27.11 11.41
CA TYR A 346 12.31 27.91 10.77
C TYR A 346 12.27 29.37 11.25
N GLU A 347 13.40 30.06 11.19
CA GLU A 347 13.48 31.50 11.44
C GLU A 347 13.16 32.31 10.17
N ASP A 348 12.52 33.47 10.32
CA ASP A 348 12.00 34.30 9.20
C ASP A 348 13.10 34.82 8.24
N CYS A 349 14.39 34.58 8.52
CA CYS A 349 15.52 35.16 7.79
C CYS A 349 16.53 34.16 7.21
N ASP A 350 16.38 32.85 7.40
CA ASP A 350 17.39 31.89 6.95
C ASP A 350 17.02 31.26 5.60
N LEU A 351 17.64 31.76 4.53
CA LEU A 351 17.85 31.00 3.29
C LEU A 351 18.58 29.67 3.56
N ASP A 352 19.23 29.56 4.73
CA ASP A 352 20.00 28.41 5.20
C ASP A 352 19.16 27.26 5.79
N LEU A 353 17.83 27.42 5.94
CA LEU A 353 16.93 26.35 6.44
C LEU A 353 17.40 25.69 7.76
N LYS A 354 17.89 26.45 8.74
CA LYS A 354 18.34 25.89 10.02
C LYS A 354 17.14 25.40 10.85
N PRO A 355 16.98 24.08 11.11
CA PRO A 355 15.83 23.58 11.84
C PRO A 355 15.97 23.90 13.34
N LYS A 356 14.91 24.45 13.94
CA LYS A 356 14.89 24.78 15.39
C LYS A 356 14.98 23.54 16.29
N MET A 357 14.42 22.40 15.87
CA MET A 357 14.33 21.19 16.70
C MET A 357 15.47 20.19 16.54
N SER A 358 16.30 20.30 15.50
CA SER A 358 17.39 19.35 15.19
C SER A 358 18.77 19.82 15.64
N GLY A 359 18.86 20.70 16.66
CA GLY A 359 20.13 21.29 17.09
C GLY A 359 20.83 22.11 16.00
N GLY A 360 20.08 22.63 15.02
CA GLY A 360 20.58 23.42 13.90
C GLY A 360 21.20 22.61 12.75
N VAL A 361 21.29 21.28 12.85
CA VAL A 361 21.85 20.43 11.78
C VAL A 361 20.72 19.91 10.89
N ARG A 362 20.73 20.35 9.63
CA ARG A 362 19.76 19.92 8.61
C ARG A 362 20.00 18.46 8.23
N ARG A 363 18.96 17.64 8.25
CA ARG A 363 18.95 16.31 7.61
C ARG A 363 18.57 16.46 6.12
N ASP A 364 19.54 16.94 5.35
CA ASP A 364 19.42 17.06 3.90
C ASP A 364 19.42 15.69 3.20
N TRP A 365 19.27 15.73 1.87
CA TRP A 365 19.23 14.54 1.02
C TRP A 365 20.41 13.59 1.22
N ASP A 366 21.65 14.10 1.14
CA ASP A 366 22.86 13.26 1.24
C ASP A 366 22.97 12.58 2.60
N ARG A 367 22.69 13.31 3.68
CA ARG A 367 22.69 12.72 5.04
C ARG A 367 21.60 11.67 5.18
N ARG A 368 20.41 11.90 4.62
CA ARG A 368 19.32 10.91 4.66
C ARG A 368 19.66 9.68 3.84
N PHE A 369 20.28 9.85 2.67
CA PHE A 369 20.70 8.74 1.81
C PHE A 369 21.74 7.88 2.53
N GLU A 370 22.76 8.51 3.12
CA GLU A 370 23.79 7.81 3.89
C GLU A 370 23.19 7.08 5.09
N TYR A 371 22.35 7.77 5.87
CA TYR A 371 21.76 7.23 7.10
C TYR A 371 20.71 6.15 6.87
N SER A 372 19.91 6.26 5.80
CA SER A 372 18.76 5.38 5.56
C SER A 372 19.07 4.24 4.61
N ILE A 373 20.04 4.40 3.71
CA ILE A 373 20.34 3.43 2.65
C ILE A 373 21.77 2.87 2.81
N GLN A 374 22.82 3.68 2.66
CA GLN A 374 24.19 3.13 2.57
C GLN A 374 24.71 2.55 3.88
N LYS A 375 24.59 3.29 4.99
CA LYS A 375 25.10 2.84 6.29
C LYS A 375 24.40 1.57 6.79
N PRO A 376 23.06 1.45 6.76
CA PRO A 376 22.38 0.21 7.12
C PRO A 376 22.78 -0.97 6.24
N ARG A 377 23.02 -0.75 4.94
CA ARG A 377 23.51 -1.81 4.04
C ARG A 377 24.91 -2.29 4.41
N ALA A 378 25.82 -1.37 4.70
CA ALA A 378 27.16 -1.70 5.17
C ALA A 378 27.12 -2.46 6.51
N GLU A 379 26.27 -2.05 7.46
CA GLU A 379 26.05 -2.73 8.75
C GLU A 379 25.49 -4.15 8.56
N ALA A 380 24.62 -4.33 7.57
CA ALA A 380 24.03 -5.63 7.20
C ALA A 380 24.98 -6.51 6.36
N GLY A 381 26.15 -6.00 5.94
CA GLY A 381 27.05 -6.71 5.03
C GLY A 381 26.49 -6.88 3.60
N LEU A 382 25.53 -6.05 3.21
CA LEU A 382 24.92 -6.04 1.88
C LEU A 382 25.71 -5.15 0.92
N GLU A 383 25.53 -5.41 -0.39
CA GLU A 383 26.10 -4.57 -1.44
C GLU A 383 25.61 -3.11 -1.30
N ALA A 384 26.56 -2.19 -1.27
CA ALA A 384 26.33 -0.75 -1.29
C ALA A 384 26.01 -0.27 -2.71
N MET A 385 25.21 0.79 -2.82
CA MET A 385 24.94 1.42 -4.10
C MET A 385 26.20 2.12 -4.63
N THR A 386 26.51 1.96 -5.92
CA THR A 386 27.65 2.67 -6.53
C THR A 386 27.36 4.17 -6.63
N GLU A 387 28.40 5.01 -6.71
CA GLU A 387 28.19 6.46 -6.87
C GLU A 387 27.44 6.80 -8.17
N GLU A 388 27.71 6.09 -9.27
CA GLU A 388 26.98 6.25 -10.54
C GLU A 388 25.48 5.94 -10.38
N GLU A 389 25.15 4.84 -9.70
CA GLU A 389 23.75 4.49 -9.46
C GLU A 389 23.08 5.45 -8.49
N LYS A 390 23.79 5.90 -7.44
CA LYS A 390 23.33 6.92 -6.50
C LYS A 390 22.97 8.21 -7.24
N GLU A 391 23.85 8.73 -8.08
CA GLU A 391 23.61 9.95 -8.86
C GLU A 391 22.40 9.79 -9.80
N ALA A 392 22.28 8.64 -10.46
CA ALA A 392 21.16 8.34 -11.34
C ALA A 392 19.83 8.23 -10.57
N LEU A 393 19.82 7.56 -9.42
CA LEU A 393 18.66 7.41 -8.55
C LEU A 393 18.24 8.76 -7.98
N GLU A 394 19.18 9.56 -7.49
CA GLU A 394 18.93 10.91 -6.98
C GLU A 394 18.32 11.80 -8.06
N THR A 395 18.89 11.82 -9.26
CA THR A 395 18.36 12.59 -10.39
C THR A 395 16.91 12.18 -10.69
N MET A 396 16.63 10.88 -10.72
CA MET A 396 15.28 10.37 -10.94
C MET A 396 14.32 10.79 -9.82
N LEU A 397 14.65 10.50 -8.56
CA LEU A 397 13.77 10.79 -7.42
C LEU A 397 13.55 12.29 -7.23
N ARG A 398 14.56 13.15 -7.42
CA ARG A 398 14.37 14.60 -7.35
C ARG A 398 13.37 15.11 -8.38
N SER A 399 13.38 14.56 -9.60
CA SER A 399 12.39 14.92 -10.63
C SER A 399 10.97 14.47 -10.27
N MET A 400 10.84 13.41 -9.48
CA MET A 400 9.57 12.89 -8.98
C MET A 400 9.08 13.62 -7.72
N LEU A 401 9.99 14.24 -6.97
CA LEU A 401 9.73 14.96 -5.72
C LEU A 401 9.71 16.48 -5.92
N THR A 402 9.61 16.96 -7.16
CA THR A 402 9.36 18.38 -7.46
C THR A 402 8.05 18.82 -6.80
N PHE A 403 8.08 19.92 -6.03
CA PHE A 403 6.92 20.42 -5.30
C PHE A 403 5.74 20.74 -6.22
N LEU A 404 5.97 21.52 -7.29
CA LEU A 404 4.93 21.89 -8.25
C LEU A 404 4.53 20.68 -9.12
N PRO A 405 3.26 20.24 -9.11
CA PRO A 405 2.79 19.06 -9.85
C PRO A 405 3.05 19.15 -11.36
N GLU A 406 2.93 20.34 -11.94
CA GLU A 406 3.12 20.60 -13.37
C GLU A 406 4.59 20.51 -13.83
N GLU A 407 5.53 20.65 -12.91
CA GLU A 407 6.98 20.51 -13.15
C GLU A 407 7.49 19.11 -12.79
N ARG A 408 6.65 18.29 -12.13
CA ARG A 408 7.00 16.94 -11.70
C ARG A 408 7.08 15.98 -12.88
N ALA A 409 8.07 15.10 -12.86
CA ALA A 409 8.27 14.12 -13.91
C ALA A 409 7.04 13.22 -14.09
N THR A 410 6.72 12.88 -15.33
CA THR A 410 5.68 11.91 -15.67
C THR A 410 6.23 10.48 -15.54
N ALA A 411 5.34 9.49 -15.34
CA ALA A 411 5.72 8.07 -15.34
C ALA A 411 6.50 7.67 -16.60
N GLN A 412 6.16 8.24 -17.75
CA GLN A 412 6.85 7.97 -19.01
C GLN A 412 8.27 8.55 -19.06
N GLN A 413 8.52 9.72 -18.46
CA GLN A 413 9.87 10.27 -18.34
C GLN A 413 10.72 9.44 -17.38
N ILE A 414 10.14 8.99 -16.27
CA ILE A 414 10.81 8.14 -15.26
C ILE A 414 11.20 6.79 -15.87
N LEU A 415 10.31 6.18 -16.66
CA LEU A 415 10.58 4.94 -17.38
C LEU A 415 11.79 5.04 -18.33
N ASN A 416 12.07 6.25 -18.84
CA ASN A 416 13.19 6.54 -19.74
C ASN A 416 14.43 7.12 -19.03
N SER A 417 14.43 7.16 -17.70
CA SER A 417 15.53 7.72 -16.90
C SER A 417 16.84 6.94 -17.07
N ALA A 418 17.96 7.58 -16.71
CA ALA A 418 19.26 6.92 -16.67
C ALA A 418 19.27 5.75 -15.68
N TRP A 419 18.62 5.91 -14.52
CA TRP A 419 18.53 4.86 -13.51
C TRP A 419 17.82 3.61 -14.04
N MET A 420 16.70 3.76 -14.78
CA MET A 420 16.00 2.63 -15.41
C MET A 420 16.87 1.88 -16.43
N LYS A 421 17.80 2.56 -17.11
CA LYS A 421 18.74 1.93 -18.04
C LYS A 421 19.83 1.15 -17.29
N LEU A 422 20.33 1.69 -16.18
CA LEU A 422 21.30 1.02 -15.31
C LEU A 422 20.69 -0.19 -14.60
N ALA A 423 19.45 -0.10 -14.12
CA ALA A 423 18.77 -1.18 -13.41
C ALA A 423 18.40 -2.38 -14.30
N GLN A 424 18.42 -2.22 -15.63
CA GLN A 424 18.13 -3.26 -16.62
C GLN A 424 19.38 -3.90 -17.24
N GLY A 425 20.55 -3.28 -17.05
CA GLY A 425 21.85 -3.82 -17.48
C GLY A 425 22.47 -4.66 -16.39
#